data_AF-A0A0D8IDQ7-F1
#
_entry.id   AF-A0A0D8IDQ7-F1
#
_cell.length_a   1.000
_cell.length_b   1.000
_cell.length_c   1.000
_cell.angle_alpha   90.00
_cell.angle_beta   90.00
_cell.angle_gamma   90.00
#
_symmetry.space_group_name_H-M   'P 1'
#
loop_
_entity.id
_entity.type
_entity.pdbx_description
1 polymer ?
#
loop_
_entity_poly.entity_id
_entity_poly.type
_entity_poly.pdbx_seq_one_letter_code
_entity_poly.pdbx_strand_id
1 'polypeptide(L)'
;MGKNQYFCNKKGFTLVEIIVSLALLGMIAVMILPIFVFGIKSSVFHRTTMSAAQIASNQLEWLRTLDYDDDLGLVGGYTPSGIVNENLFQNKPNTDPYVVDGVEYRVRTRISWEDDVSITGRQVDDARKKVDVVVYAYNPFTKAESEYSLLGTMFTFEGQGSPTTPGIRVYVSLGDAPGAGVHRALIEMTGDAGNLAFTDVNGRAVFPNLPQGVGNYFIKPLSWDYPAKMMVRPHNVEDLSNYNDQRWIYSRKAVGVPSDVSFCVDFPGYLQFLNNTVPNILIWLNPYGTEADGIREPNPAPTPPRRVGLTTSLEKLKEKIVELWPHWQYEYELISPTGSPLNSYYLATKEDGFWQELQQKFSFNAPTNNVVTKDVLLHMGFKYVDKSVSSLIESEKVKRGDIIIIEEDDAGNEVERHELPYIKMELSFTDALSTTDSIRLQFSDEEGLEGNVWEYNLEDNQVTIFRNESLADLENWDDLGYIKNHYINRQESDPRRVDYSIEGNHNKLIITILDTEFNTSDSNGFYSFINEISSNQLYINIPNPESDDFDKTVKSSFGVPLWGYTLSDGTIDVSNSKSYGFLMIKESKEIDIVKKYQP
;
A
#
# COMPACT_ATOMS: atom_id res chain seq x y z
N MET A 1 -90.45 2.78 32.71
CA MET A 1 -89.00 3.12 32.71
C MET A 1 -88.20 1.84 32.87
N GLY A 2 -87.82 1.20 31.75
CA GLY A 2 -86.99 -0.01 31.75
C GLY A 2 -85.51 0.35 31.62
N LYS A 3 -84.68 -0.12 32.54
CA LYS A 3 -83.22 0.07 32.52
C LYS A 3 -82.60 -0.81 31.43
N ASN A 4 -82.03 -0.20 30.40
CA ASN A 4 -81.16 -0.87 29.43
C ASN A 4 -79.88 -1.36 30.13
N GLN A 5 -79.80 -2.67 30.39
CA GLN A 5 -78.56 -3.31 30.79
C GLN A 5 -77.70 -3.53 29.54
N TYR A 6 -76.68 -2.68 29.36
CA TYR A 6 -75.63 -2.90 28.38
C TYR A 6 -74.77 -4.08 28.85
N PHE A 7 -74.93 -5.24 28.22
CA PHE A 7 -74.00 -6.36 28.38
C PHE A 7 -72.67 -5.99 27.71
N CYS A 8 -71.75 -5.38 28.46
CA CYS A 8 -70.36 -5.21 28.05
C CYS A 8 -69.74 -6.59 27.84
N ASN A 9 -69.55 -6.96 26.58
CA ASN A 9 -69.03 -8.25 26.16
C ASN A 9 -67.52 -8.35 26.48
N LYS A 10 -67.17 -8.79 27.70
CA LYS A 10 -65.79 -8.98 28.18
C LYS A 10 -65.07 -10.21 27.58
N LYS A 11 -65.60 -10.85 26.54
CA LYS A 11 -65.12 -12.16 26.05
C LYS A 11 -64.02 -12.10 24.97
N GLY A 12 -63.54 -10.91 24.59
CA GLY A 12 -62.45 -10.74 23.61
C GLY A 12 -61.06 -10.45 24.20
N PHE A 13 -60.95 -10.20 25.51
CA PHE A 13 -59.69 -9.76 26.13
C PHE A 13 -58.67 -10.90 26.36
N THR A 14 -59.16 -12.15 26.51
CA THR A 14 -58.32 -13.29 26.92
C THR A 14 -57.36 -13.79 25.85
N LEU A 15 -57.72 -13.73 24.56
CA LEU A 15 -56.83 -14.21 23.47
C LEU A 15 -55.61 -13.29 23.29
N VAL A 16 -55.82 -11.98 23.33
CA VAL A 16 -54.74 -10.98 23.20
C VAL A 16 -53.77 -11.10 24.39
N GLU A 17 -54.29 -11.27 25.60
CA GLU A 17 -53.47 -11.45 26.80
C GLU A 17 -52.58 -12.70 26.72
N ILE A 18 -53.09 -13.80 26.17
CA ILE A 18 -52.30 -15.03 25.94
C ILE A 18 -51.21 -14.80 24.90
N ILE A 19 -51.51 -14.13 23.79
CA ILE A 19 -50.51 -13.84 22.74
C ILE A 19 -49.40 -12.94 23.29
N VAL A 20 -49.76 -11.89 24.03
CA VAL A 20 -48.79 -10.98 24.66
C VAL A 20 -47.95 -11.72 25.70
N SER A 21 -48.56 -12.58 26.51
CA SER A 21 -47.84 -13.39 27.51
C SER A 21 -46.85 -14.36 26.86
N LEU A 22 -47.25 -15.01 25.76
CA LEU A 22 -46.37 -15.89 24.98
C LEU A 22 -45.24 -15.11 24.31
N ALA A 23 -45.52 -13.92 23.76
CA ALA A 23 -44.50 -13.06 23.18
C ALA A 23 -43.49 -12.59 24.24
N LEU A 24 -43.97 -12.18 25.41
CA LEU A 24 -43.13 -11.76 26.53
C LEU A 24 -42.30 -12.94 27.06
N LEU A 25 -42.88 -14.13 27.20
CA LEU A 25 -42.15 -15.34 27.57
C LEU A 25 -41.07 -15.70 26.54
N GLY A 26 -41.39 -15.59 25.25
CA GLY A 26 -40.42 -15.78 24.16
C GLY A 26 -39.28 -14.78 24.22
N MET A 27 -39.57 -13.51 24.51
CA MET A 27 -38.56 -12.46 24.67
C MET A 27 -37.62 -12.75 25.85
N ILE A 28 -38.17 -13.18 27.00
CA ILE A 28 -37.38 -13.60 28.16
C ILE A 28 -36.49 -14.79 27.81
N ALA A 29 -37.02 -15.80 27.12
CA ALA A 29 -36.26 -16.98 26.73
C ALA A 29 -35.07 -16.64 25.83
N VAL A 30 -35.26 -15.73 24.86
CA VAL A 30 -34.18 -15.26 23.98
C VAL A 30 -33.13 -14.45 24.75
N MET A 31 -33.54 -13.64 25.74
CA MET A 31 -32.62 -12.86 26.58
C MET A 31 -31.74 -13.72 27.49
N ILE A 32 -32.17 -14.93 27.85
CA ILE A 32 -31.41 -15.82 28.74
C ILE A 32 -30.27 -16.54 27.99
N LEU A 33 -30.40 -16.80 26.68
CA LEU A 33 -29.36 -17.47 25.88
C LEU A 33 -27.97 -16.81 25.94
N PRO A 34 -27.80 -15.48 25.75
CA PRO A 34 -26.48 -14.85 25.84
C PRO A 34 -25.87 -14.96 27.24
N ILE A 35 -26.68 -14.98 28.31
CA ILE A 35 -26.21 -15.17 29.69
C ILE A 35 -25.62 -16.58 29.86
N PHE A 36 -26.28 -17.60 29.33
CA PHE A 36 -25.74 -18.97 29.34
C PHE A 36 -24.44 -19.09 28.56
N VAL A 37 -24.36 -18.51 27.35
CA VAL A 37 -23.14 -18.51 26.54
C VAL A 37 -22.00 -17.79 27.27
N PHE A 38 -22.28 -16.65 27.90
CA PHE A 38 -21.30 -15.93 28.71
C PHE A 38 -20.83 -16.77 29.92
N GLY A 39 -21.75 -17.42 30.63
CA GLY A 39 -21.42 -18.29 31.77
C GLY A 39 -20.50 -19.46 31.37
N ILE A 40 -20.78 -20.11 30.24
CA ILE A 40 -19.93 -21.18 29.69
C ILE A 40 -18.54 -20.63 29.31
N LYS A 41 -18.49 -19.50 28.59
CA LYS A 41 -17.21 -18.86 28.20
C LYS A 41 -16.36 -18.49 29.42
N SER A 42 -16.98 -17.89 30.44
CA SER A 42 -16.31 -17.52 31.69
C SER A 42 -15.80 -18.77 32.44
N SER A 43 -16.62 -19.81 32.55
CA SER A 43 -16.21 -21.07 33.21
C SER A 43 -15.03 -21.74 32.51
N VAL A 44 -15.06 -21.83 31.17
CA VAL A 44 -13.94 -22.38 30.38
C VAL A 44 -12.69 -21.50 30.52
N PHE A 45 -12.83 -20.18 30.49
CA PHE A 45 -11.72 -19.24 30.70
C PHE A 45 -11.06 -19.48 32.05
N HIS A 46 -11.81 -19.49 33.15
CA HIS A 46 -11.26 -19.70 34.50
C HIS A 46 -10.60 -21.06 34.67
N ARG A 47 -11.20 -22.14 34.14
CA ARG A 47 -10.59 -23.48 34.16
C ARG A 47 -9.27 -23.51 33.40
N THR A 48 -9.22 -22.86 32.24
CA THR A 48 -8.01 -22.79 31.40
C THR A 48 -6.92 -21.98 32.10
N THR A 49 -7.26 -20.82 32.67
CA THR A 49 -6.34 -19.99 33.47
C THR A 49 -5.78 -20.74 34.68
N MET A 50 -6.64 -21.43 35.44
CA MET A 50 -6.20 -22.19 36.62
C MET A 50 -5.24 -23.32 36.23
N SER A 51 -5.55 -24.05 35.15
CA SER A 51 -4.70 -25.13 34.64
C SER A 51 -3.36 -24.58 34.13
N ALA A 52 -3.38 -23.46 33.40
CA ALA A 52 -2.18 -22.78 32.92
C ALA A 52 -1.28 -22.32 34.09
N ALA A 53 -1.86 -21.76 35.15
CA ALA A 53 -1.13 -21.36 36.34
C ALA A 53 -0.48 -22.56 37.07
N GLN A 54 -1.19 -23.69 37.14
CA GLN A 54 -0.64 -24.93 37.69
C GLN A 54 0.52 -25.48 36.83
N ILE A 55 0.38 -25.46 35.51
CA ILE A 55 1.45 -25.85 34.57
C ILE A 55 2.68 -24.95 34.76
N ALA A 56 2.48 -23.63 34.80
CA ALA A 56 3.55 -22.66 35.02
C ALA A 56 4.26 -22.90 36.37
N SER A 57 3.49 -23.15 37.43
CA SER A 57 4.05 -23.47 38.76
C SER A 57 4.86 -24.76 38.73
N ASN A 58 4.35 -25.82 38.09
CA ASN A 58 5.07 -27.10 37.99
C ASN A 58 6.36 -26.99 37.16
N GLN A 59 6.37 -26.14 36.14
CA GLN A 59 7.56 -25.83 35.37
C GLN A 59 8.59 -25.11 36.25
N LEU A 60 8.14 -24.12 37.03
CA LEU A 60 8.99 -23.37 37.94
C LEU A 60 9.60 -24.23 39.05
N GLU A 61 8.82 -25.13 39.65
CA GLU A 61 9.34 -26.07 40.65
C GLU A 61 10.36 -27.03 40.04
N TRP A 62 10.16 -27.49 38.81
CA TRP A 62 11.19 -28.28 38.12
C TRP A 62 12.47 -27.47 37.87
N LEU A 63 12.36 -26.21 37.44
CA LEU A 63 13.52 -25.33 37.24
C LEU A 63 14.30 -25.11 38.55
N ARG A 64 13.64 -25.12 39.72
CA ARG A 64 14.30 -25.10 41.05
C ARG A 64 15.09 -26.34 41.41
N THR A 65 14.88 -27.45 40.71
CA THR A 65 15.66 -28.67 40.94
C THR A 65 16.96 -28.71 40.13
N LEU A 66 17.14 -27.78 39.20
CA LEU A 66 18.31 -27.73 38.32
C LEU A 66 19.50 -27.08 39.03
N ASP A 67 20.71 -27.53 38.69
CA ASP A 67 21.93 -26.85 39.12
C ASP A 67 21.96 -25.41 38.59
N TYR A 68 22.33 -24.47 39.45
CA TYR A 68 22.28 -23.05 39.10
C TYR A 68 23.27 -22.69 38.00
N ASP A 69 24.48 -23.26 37.99
CA ASP A 69 25.55 -22.84 37.08
C ASP A 69 25.46 -23.59 35.75
N ASP A 70 25.35 -24.92 35.81
CA ASP A 70 25.48 -25.79 34.64
C ASP A 70 24.15 -26.05 33.91
N ASP A 71 23.05 -26.22 34.67
CA ASP A 71 21.78 -26.69 34.12
C ASP A 71 20.75 -25.57 33.89
N LEU A 72 20.69 -24.58 34.78
CA LEU A 72 19.69 -23.50 34.74
C LEU A 72 20.04 -22.45 33.68
N GLY A 73 19.72 -22.73 32.44
CA GLY A 73 19.88 -21.82 31.32
C GLY A 73 19.29 -22.45 30.06
N LEU A 74 19.21 -21.68 28.98
CA LEU A 74 18.56 -22.14 27.75
C LEU A 74 19.56 -22.84 26.81
N VAL A 75 19.09 -23.89 26.14
CA VAL A 75 19.84 -24.55 25.05
C VAL A 75 19.80 -23.72 23.78
N GLY A 76 20.85 -23.78 22.95
CA GLY A 76 20.84 -23.16 21.61
C GLY A 76 21.58 -21.82 21.51
N GLY A 77 22.59 -21.60 22.37
CA GLY A 77 23.43 -20.40 22.30
C GLY A 77 22.86 -19.20 23.07
N TYR A 78 22.00 -19.44 24.05
CA TYR A 78 21.50 -18.38 24.93
C TYR A 78 22.50 -18.05 26.04
N THR A 79 22.37 -16.86 26.61
CA THR A 79 23.03 -16.45 27.85
C THR A 79 21.96 -16.05 28.89
N PRO A 80 21.84 -16.77 30.02
CA PRO A 80 22.65 -17.92 30.44
C PRO A 80 22.42 -19.17 29.58
N SER A 81 23.50 -19.91 29.31
CA SER A 81 23.44 -21.24 28.71
C SER A 81 23.07 -22.29 29.75
N GLY A 82 22.36 -23.33 29.33
CA GLY A 82 22.06 -24.49 30.18
C GLY A 82 21.33 -25.58 29.40
N ILE A 83 20.55 -26.41 30.10
CA ILE A 83 19.87 -27.56 29.49
C ILE A 83 18.39 -27.31 29.17
N VAL A 84 17.81 -26.21 29.62
CA VAL A 84 16.38 -25.92 29.49
C VAL A 84 16.03 -25.63 28.02
N ASN A 85 15.05 -26.35 27.49
CA ASN A 85 14.47 -26.07 26.19
C ASN A 85 13.31 -25.09 26.36
N GLU A 86 13.37 -23.95 25.68
CA GLU A 86 12.37 -22.88 25.76
C GLU A 86 10.94 -23.40 25.59
N ASN A 87 10.72 -24.38 24.71
CA ASN A 87 9.39 -24.73 24.22
C ASN A 87 8.81 -26.00 24.86
N LEU A 88 9.59 -26.69 25.70
CA LEU A 88 9.20 -27.98 26.26
C LEU A 88 8.85 -27.85 27.74
N PHE A 89 7.76 -28.51 28.14
CA PHE A 89 7.41 -28.67 29.54
C PHE A 89 8.36 -29.69 30.19
N GLN A 90 9.14 -29.24 31.16
CA GLN A 90 10.14 -30.02 31.90
C GLN A 90 11.14 -30.76 30.99
N ASN A 91 11.51 -30.16 29.85
CA ASN A 91 12.38 -30.76 28.82
C ASN A 91 11.91 -32.12 28.27
N LYS A 92 10.63 -32.48 28.44
CA LYS A 92 10.10 -33.75 27.95
C LYS A 92 9.80 -33.62 26.44
N PRO A 93 10.19 -34.59 25.61
CA PRO A 93 9.79 -34.58 24.21
C PRO A 93 8.27 -34.73 24.09
N ASN A 94 7.68 -34.18 23.02
CA ASN A 94 6.24 -34.23 22.72
C ASN A 94 5.34 -33.50 23.74
N THR A 95 5.85 -32.46 24.40
CA THR A 95 5.06 -31.58 25.27
C THR A 95 4.86 -30.17 24.68
N ASP A 96 5.05 -30.01 23.37
CA ASP A 96 4.72 -28.79 22.63
C ASP A 96 3.77 -29.14 21.48
N PRO A 97 2.44 -29.16 21.70
CA PRO A 97 1.76 -28.75 22.93
C PRO A 97 1.68 -29.84 24.02
N TYR A 98 1.50 -29.43 25.28
CA TYR A 98 1.14 -30.27 26.42
C TYR A 98 -0.38 -30.30 26.58
N VAL A 99 -1.00 -31.48 26.61
CA VAL A 99 -2.46 -31.63 26.59
C VAL A 99 -3.00 -32.00 27.97
N VAL A 100 -3.93 -31.19 28.50
CA VAL A 100 -4.66 -31.46 29.76
C VAL A 100 -6.15 -31.37 29.48
N ASP A 101 -6.88 -32.44 29.78
CA ASP A 101 -8.34 -32.52 29.58
C ASP A 101 -8.81 -32.14 28.16
N GLY A 102 -8.00 -32.45 27.14
CA GLY A 102 -8.28 -32.14 25.75
C GLY A 102 -8.02 -30.67 25.35
N VAL A 103 -7.43 -29.86 26.24
CA VAL A 103 -6.96 -28.51 25.93
C VAL A 103 -5.44 -28.55 25.70
N GLU A 104 -5.00 -27.97 24.59
CA GLU A 104 -3.58 -27.86 24.24
C GLU A 104 -2.98 -26.60 24.89
N TYR A 105 -1.85 -26.79 25.59
CA TYR A 105 -1.06 -25.73 26.22
C TYR A 105 0.35 -25.68 25.63
N ARG A 106 0.85 -24.48 25.32
CA ARG A 106 2.26 -24.28 24.94
C ARG A 106 2.99 -23.56 26.07
N VAL A 107 4.06 -24.16 26.56
CA VAL A 107 4.88 -23.62 27.65
C VAL A 107 6.11 -22.99 27.03
N ARG A 108 6.33 -21.69 27.27
CA ARG A 108 7.55 -20.98 26.89
C ARG A 108 8.31 -20.60 28.16
N THR A 109 9.53 -21.11 28.32
CA THR A 109 10.42 -20.78 29.43
C THR A 109 11.52 -19.86 28.94
N ARG A 110 11.61 -18.67 29.53
CA ARG A 110 12.63 -17.66 29.23
C ARG A 110 13.54 -17.53 30.42
N ILE A 111 14.84 -17.50 30.16
CA ILE A 111 15.85 -17.31 31.20
C ILE A 111 16.76 -16.18 30.73
N SER A 112 16.94 -15.18 31.57
CA SER A 112 17.82 -14.03 31.31
C SER A 112 18.64 -13.70 32.55
N TRP A 113 19.74 -12.97 32.36
CA TRP A 113 20.47 -12.40 33.47
C TRP A 113 19.76 -11.16 34.01
N GLU A 114 19.79 -11.01 35.33
CA GLU A 114 19.39 -9.80 36.06
C GLU A 114 20.62 -9.29 36.82
N ASP A 115 20.91 -8.00 36.65
CA ASP A 115 22.04 -7.36 37.29
C ASP A 115 21.70 -6.93 38.73
N ASP A 116 22.74 -6.70 39.54
CA ASP A 116 22.58 -6.12 40.87
C ASP A 116 23.84 -5.34 41.27
N VAL A 117 23.71 -4.55 42.33
CA VAL A 117 24.82 -3.84 42.95
C VAL A 117 25.37 -4.70 44.09
N SER A 118 26.63 -5.10 43.99
CA SER A 118 27.33 -5.79 45.08
C SER A 118 27.46 -4.92 46.32
N ILE A 119 27.78 -5.54 47.47
CA ILE A 119 28.07 -4.83 48.73
C ILE A 119 29.20 -3.79 48.63
N THR A 120 30.08 -3.90 47.63
CA THR A 120 31.15 -2.93 47.39
C THR A 120 30.71 -1.76 46.51
N GLY A 121 29.44 -1.69 46.13
CA GLY A 121 28.89 -0.70 45.20
C GLY A 121 29.23 -0.97 43.73
N ARG A 122 29.82 -2.12 43.41
CA ARG A 122 30.16 -2.49 42.03
C ARG A 122 28.98 -3.23 41.39
N GLN A 123 28.65 -2.85 40.16
CA GLN A 123 27.63 -3.52 39.35
C GLN A 123 28.09 -4.94 38.96
N VAL A 124 27.17 -5.90 39.06
CA VAL A 124 27.35 -7.31 38.70
C VAL A 124 26.25 -7.69 37.73
N ASP A 125 26.61 -7.92 36.46
CA ASP A 125 25.66 -8.06 35.36
C ASP A 125 25.00 -9.45 35.28
N ASP A 126 25.56 -10.45 35.96
CA ASP A 126 25.06 -11.82 36.06
C ASP A 126 24.73 -12.22 37.51
N ALA A 127 24.29 -11.24 38.32
CA ALA A 127 24.03 -11.45 39.73
C ALA A 127 22.98 -12.53 39.99
N ARG A 128 21.95 -12.59 39.15
CA ARG A 128 20.81 -13.52 39.30
C ARG A 128 20.32 -13.98 37.94
N LYS A 129 19.71 -15.17 37.89
CA LYS A 129 18.97 -15.64 36.72
C LYS A 129 17.49 -15.33 36.92
N LYS A 130 16.92 -14.51 36.05
CA LYS A 130 15.47 -14.29 36.00
C LYS A 130 14.85 -15.33 35.08
N VAL A 131 13.77 -15.95 35.55
CA VAL A 131 13.03 -16.96 34.81
C VAL A 131 11.59 -16.52 34.68
N ASP A 132 11.12 -16.42 33.44
CA ASP A 132 9.72 -16.17 33.10
C ASP A 132 9.14 -17.42 32.43
N VAL A 133 8.11 -18.02 33.04
CA VAL A 133 7.34 -19.12 32.45
C VAL A 133 6.02 -18.57 31.94
N VAL A 134 5.82 -18.64 30.62
CA VAL A 134 4.61 -18.20 29.93
C VAL A 134 3.86 -19.41 29.45
N VAL A 135 2.56 -19.49 29.76
CA VAL A 135 1.70 -20.58 29.30
C VAL A 135 0.61 -20.02 28.39
N TYR A 136 0.66 -20.45 27.14
CA TYR A 136 -0.33 -20.16 26.13
C TYR A 136 -1.31 -21.32 26.01
N ALA A 137 -2.56 -21.03 25.68
CA ALA A 137 -3.56 -22.05 25.38
C ALA A 137 -4.46 -21.60 24.23
N TYR A 138 -4.96 -22.57 23.47
CA TYR A 138 -5.92 -22.32 22.39
C TYR A 138 -7.31 -22.04 22.98
N ASN A 139 -7.87 -20.88 22.67
CA ASN A 139 -9.23 -20.54 23.08
C ASN A 139 -10.23 -21.01 22.00
N PRO A 140 -11.12 -21.98 22.32
CA PRO A 140 -12.04 -22.54 21.33
C PRO A 140 -13.10 -21.55 20.84
N PHE A 141 -13.34 -20.45 21.57
CA PHE A 141 -14.32 -19.44 21.21
C PHE A 141 -13.75 -18.35 20.30
N THR A 142 -12.51 -17.92 20.52
CA THR A 142 -11.84 -16.93 19.66
C THR A 142 -11.07 -17.59 18.51
N LYS A 143 -10.83 -18.91 18.60
CA LYS A 143 -9.99 -19.69 17.68
C LYS A 143 -8.56 -19.15 17.58
N ALA A 144 -8.10 -18.49 18.63
CA ALA A 144 -6.77 -17.92 18.73
C ALA A 144 -6.07 -18.45 19.98
N GLU A 145 -4.75 -18.58 19.89
CA GLU A 145 -3.91 -18.79 21.06
C GLU A 145 -3.81 -17.49 21.86
N SER A 146 -3.81 -17.58 23.19
CA SER A 146 -3.69 -16.43 24.08
C SER A 146 -2.84 -16.78 25.28
N GLU A 147 -2.21 -15.78 25.89
CA GLU A 147 -1.48 -15.94 27.15
C GLU A 147 -2.50 -16.12 28.29
N TYR A 148 -2.38 -17.21 29.05
CA TYR A 148 -3.26 -17.51 30.19
C TYR A 148 -2.55 -17.41 31.55
N SER A 149 -1.23 -17.55 31.58
CA SER A 149 -0.44 -17.40 32.79
C SER A 149 0.98 -16.95 32.47
N LEU A 150 1.48 -16.01 33.27
CA LEU A 150 2.86 -15.57 33.32
C LEU A 150 3.33 -15.65 34.77
N LEU A 151 4.33 -16.49 35.05
CA LEU A 151 4.98 -16.55 36.34
C LEU A 151 6.46 -16.23 36.17
N GLY A 152 6.88 -15.11 36.76
CA GLY A 152 8.28 -14.70 36.83
C GLY A 152 8.87 -14.97 38.22
N THR A 153 10.10 -15.45 38.28
CA THR A 153 10.86 -15.55 39.53
C THR A 153 12.34 -15.26 39.31
N MET A 154 13.06 -15.00 40.39
CA MET A 154 14.52 -14.82 40.36
C MET A 154 15.17 -15.97 41.09
N PHE A 155 16.19 -16.54 40.48
CA PHE A 155 17.07 -17.54 41.04
C PHE A 155 18.38 -16.88 41.41
N THR A 156 18.87 -17.21 42.61
CA THR A 156 20.15 -16.73 43.13
C THR A 156 21.03 -17.91 43.43
N PHE A 157 22.32 -17.80 43.13
CA PHE A 157 23.31 -18.76 43.57
C PHE A 157 23.37 -18.83 45.10
N GLU A 158 23.38 -20.04 45.66
CA GLU A 158 23.57 -20.24 47.10
C GLU A 158 25.06 -20.10 47.46
N GLY A 159 25.57 -18.87 47.49
CA GLY A 159 26.95 -18.59 47.87
C GLY A 159 27.41 -17.17 47.57
N GLN A 160 28.67 -16.88 47.95
CA GLN A 160 29.34 -15.63 47.56
C GLN A 160 30.12 -15.87 46.27
N GLY A 161 29.58 -15.38 45.14
CA GLY A 161 30.32 -15.29 43.89
C GLY A 161 31.30 -14.12 43.89
N SER A 162 32.35 -14.22 43.07
CA SER A 162 33.16 -13.03 42.75
C SER A 162 32.38 -12.16 41.76
N PRO A 163 32.35 -10.82 41.92
CA PRO A 163 31.68 -9.94 40.97
C PRO A 163 32.30 -10.11 39.60
N THR A 164 31.46 -10.39 38.62
CA THR A 164 31.91 -10.58 37.24
C THR A 164 32.31 -9.27 36.58
N THR A 165 32.94 -9.39 35.41
CA THR A 165 33.26 -8.23 34.59
C THR A 165 31.99 -7.69 33.94
N PRO A 166 31.77 -6.36 33.96
CA PRO A 166 30.67 -5.73 33.25
C PRO A 166 30.61 -6.19 31.80
N GLY A 167 29.40 -6.42 31.31
CA GLY A 167 29.11 -6.91 29.97
C GLY A 167 28.58 -5.81 29.06
N ILE A 168 27.79 -6.23 28.07
CA ILE A 168 27.00 -5.32 27.23
C ILE A 168 25.55 -5.36 27.70
N ARG A 169 24.93 -4.18 27.86
CA ARG A 169 23.50 -4.06 28.13
C ARG A 169 22.78 -3.56 26.90
N VAL A 170 21.65 -4.18 26.60
CA VAL A 170 20.81 -3.83 25.47
C VAL A 170 19.47 -3.37 26.00
N TYR A 171 19.05 -2.16 25.64
CA TYR A 171 17.76 -1.61 26.01
C TYR A 171 16.85 -1.58 24.80
N VAL A 172 15.61 -2.04 24.95
CA VAL A 172 14.61 -2.09 23.89
C VAL A 172 13.36 -1.38 24.38
N SER A 173 12.96 -0.30 23.70
CA SER A 173 11.76 0.47 24.02
C SER A 173 10.71 0.38 22.93
N LEU A 174 9.43 0.48 23.32
CA LEU A 174 8.29 0.52 22.40
C LEU A 174 8.09 1.95 21.88
N GLY A 175 8.22 2.12 20.57
CA GLY A 175 8.16 3.43 19.94
C GLY A 175 9.16 4.43 20.54
N ASP A 176 8.91 5.71 20.33
CA ASP A 176 9.84 6.78 20.72
C ASP A 176 9.67 7.23 22.19
N ALA A 177 8.88 6.51 22.99
CA ALA A 177 8.68 6.80 24.40
C ALA A 177 9.81 6.20 25.27
N PRO A 178 10.80 6.99 25.73
CA PRO A 178 11.84 6.49 26.61
C PRO A 178 11.22 5.94 27.91
N GLY A 179 11.55 4.70 28.25
CA GLY A 179 11.08 4.04 29.48
C GLY A 179 9.94 3.02 29.28
N ALA A 180 9.32 2.95 28.11
CA ALA A 180 8.38 1.86 27.77
C ALA A 180 9.16 0.60 27.35
N GLY A 181 9.81 -0.05 28.31
CA GLY A 181 10.62 -1.24 28.06
C GLY A 181 9.82 -2.37 27.40
N VAL A 182 10.36 -2.97 26.34
CA VAL A 182 9.73 -4.11 25.66
C VAL A 182 10.16 -5.40 26.33
N HIS A 183 9.26 -5.99 27.11
CA HIS A 183 9.49 -7.30 27.71
C HIS A 183 9.53 -8.39 26.65
N ARG A 184 10.40 -9.39 26.83
CA ARG A 184 10.43 -10.64 26.06
C ARG A 184 10.84 -10.49 24.58
N ALA A 185 11.57 -9.44 24.22
CA ALA A 185 12.25 -9.32 22.94
C ALA A 185 13.52 -10.20 22.93
N LEU A 186 13.71 -10.99 21.88
CA LEU A 186 14.91 -11.79 21.67
C LEU A 186 15.99 -10.94 21.00
N ILE A 187 17.14 -10.87 21.64
CA ILE A 187 18.31 -10.13 21.17
C ILE A 187 19.39 -11.12 20.79
N GLU A 188 19.94 -10.98 19.59
CA GLU A 188 21.13 -11.70 19.15
C GLU A 188 22.33 -10.77 19.19
N MET A 189 23.42 -11.26 19.77
CA MET A 189 24.73 -10.67 19.69
C MET A 189 25.63 -11.61 18.89
N THR A 190 26.26 -11.10 17.84
CA THR A 190 27.25 -11.82 17.02
C THR A 190 28.63 -11.19 17.16
N GLY A 191 29.69 -11.99 16.97
CA GLY A 191 31.08 -11.59 17.22
C GLY A 191 31.92 -12.80 17.64
N ASP A 192 32.84 -12.60 18.58
CA ASP A 192 33.73 -13.67 19.08
C ASP A 192 32.99 -14.83 19.77
N ALA A 193 31.77 -14.57 20.25
CA ALA A 193 30.81 -15.58 20.66
C ALA A 193 29.39 -15.10 20.31
N GLY A 194 28.66 -15.91 19.54
CA GLY A 194 27.24 -15.67 19.26
C GLY A 194 26.42 -16.02 20.50
N ASN A 195 25.64 -15.06 21.00
CA ASN A 195 24.78 -15.23 22.17
C ASN A 195 23.37 -14.69 21.92
N LEU A 196 22.37 -15.35 22.49
CA LEU A 196 20.98 -14.94 22.52
C LEU A 196 20.57 -14.55 23.93
N ALA A 197 19.82 -13.46 24.10
CA ALA A 197 19.27 -13.05 25.39
C ALA A 197 17.87 -12.46 25.23
N PHE A 198 17.00 -12.69 26.21
CA PHE A 198 15.70 -12.04 26.28
C PHE A 198 15.75 -10.76 27.10
N THR A 199 14.95 -9.77 26.71
CA THR A 199 14.74 -8.57 27.50
C THR A 199 13.81 -8.81 28.70
N ASP A 200 14.13 -8.16 29.83
CA ASP A 200 13.33 -8.10 31.04
C ASP A 200 12.13 -7.15 30.91
N VAL A 201 11.40 -6.92 32.02
CA VAL A 201 10.19 -6.07 32.06
C VAL A 201 10.49 -4.58 31.80
N ASN A 202 11.76 -4.17 31.94
CA ASN A 202 12.24 -2.84 31.63
C ASN A 202 12.83 -2.76 30.22
N GLY A 203 12.68 -3.81 29.41
CA GLY A 203 13.22 -3.87 28.06
C GLY A 203 14.71 -4.11 28.00
N ARG A 204 15.34 -4.59 29.08
CA ARG A 204 16.78 -4.74 29.16
C ARG A 204 17.21 -6.20 28.99
N ALA A 205 18.17 -6.45 28.11
CA ALA A 205 18.89 -7.72 27.98
C ALA A 205 20.36 -7.51 28.34
N VAL A 206 20.98 -8.51 28.98
CA VAL A 206 22.36 -8.40 29.49
C VAL A 206 23.21 -9.54 28.95
N PHE A 207 24.38 -9.20 28.41
CA PHE A 207 25.40 -10.12 27.92
C PHE A 207 26.65 -10.01 28.81
N PRO A 208 26.71 -10.75 29.93
CA PRO A 208 27.80 -10.66 30.90
C PRO A 208 29.06 -11.39 30.42
N ASN A 209 30.15 -11.27 31.20
CA ASN A 209 31.39 -12.08 31.05
C ASN A 209 32.08 -11.94 29.67
N LEU A 210 31.92 -10.80 29.02
CA LEU A 210 32.59 -10.53 27.74
C LEU A 210 34.03 -10.04 27.94
N PRO A 211 34.97 -10.42 27.04
CA PRO A 211 36.32 -9.86 27.01
C PRO A 211 36.32 -8.33 27.04
N GLN A 212 37.07 -7.75 27.99
CA GLN A 212 37.09 -6.31 28.21
C GLN A 212 37.90 -5.57 27.14
N GLY A 213 37.43 -4.39 26.73
CA GLY A 213 38.19 -3.42 25.92
C GLY A 213 38.48 -3.79 24.45
N VAL A 214 38.23 -5.01 24.01
CA VAL A 214 38.53 -5.46 22.63
C VAL A 214 37.42 -6.37 22.14
N GLY A 215 36.44 -5.81 21.44
CA GLY A 215 35.36 -6.60 20.84
C GLY A 215 34.53 -5.76 19.87
N ASN A 216 34.28 -6.31 18.69
CA ASN A 216 33.35 -5.77 17.71
C ASN A 216 32.10 -6.66 17.73
N TYR A 217 31.15 -6.34 18.61
CA TYR A 217 29.91 -7.10 18.72
C TYR A 217 28.82 -6.42 17.87
N PHE A 218 28.08 -7.21 17.10
CA PHE A 218 26.90 -6.75 16.37
C PHE A 218 25.66 -7.26 17.07
N ILE A 219 24.81 -6.34 17.50
CA ILE A 219 23.62 -6.63 18.27
C ILE A 219 22.41 -6.36 17.40
N LYS A 220 21.46 -7.27 17.35
CA LYS A 220 20.21 -7.10 16.62
C LYS A 220 19.04 -7.73 17.38
N PRO A 221 17.92 -7.00 17.54
CA PRO A 221 16.67 -7.64 17.93
C PRO A 221 16.18 -8.57 16.81
N LEU A 222 15.83 -9.81 17.17
CA LEU A 222 15.39 -10.86 16.24
C LEU A 222 13.88 -11.00 16.19
N SER A 223 13.24 -11.08 17.35
CA SER A 223 11.82 -11.35 17.48
C SER A 223 11.28 -10.79 18.79
N TRP A 224 9.96 -10.73 18.90
CA TRP A 224 9.25 -10.35 20.11
C TRP A 224 8.19 -11.42 20.40
N ASP A 225 8.10 -11.88 21.65
CA ASP A 225 7.08 -12.84 22.12
C ASP A 225 5.69 -12.22 22.27
N TYR A 226 5.35 -11.38 21.32
CA TYR A 226 4.03 -10.79 21.20
C TYR A 226 3.41 -11.40 19.93
N PRO A 227 2.10 -11.66 19.88
CA PRO A 227 1.46 -12.29 18.73
C PRO A 227 1.59 -11.50 17.41
N ALA A 228 2.07 -10.26 17.47
CA ALA A 228 2.29 -9.42 16.30
C ALA A 228 3.78 -9.34 15.94
N LYS A 229 4.01 -9.10 14.65
CA LYS A 229 5.33 -8.93 14.07
C LYS A 229 6.02 -7.69 14.66
N MET A 230 7.30 -7.82 14.97
CA MET A 230 8.14 -6.71 15.45
C MET A 230 8.95 -6.14 14.28
N MET A 231 9.03 -4.83 14.21
CA MET A 231 9.98 -4.08 13.42
C MET A 231 10.91 -3.32 14.36
N VAL A 232 12.20 -3.31 14.06
CA VAL A 232 13.18 -2.46 14.75
C VAL A 232 13.29 -1.15 13.97
N ARG A 233 13.40 -0.01 14.66
CA ARG A 233 13.64 1.27 14.00
C ARG A 233 14.93 1.19 13.18
N PRO A 234 14.85 1.32 11.85
CA PRO A 234 16.04 1.29 11.02
C PRO A 234 16.98 2.44 11.42
N HIS A 235 18.28 2.20 11.37
CA HIS A 235 19.27 3.26 11.60
C HIS A 235 20.20 3.46 10.41
N ASN A 236 20.13 2.58 9.39
CA ASN A 236 20.89 2.73 8.15
C ASN A 236 20.23 1.91 7.03
N VAL A 237 20.74 2.05 5.81
CA VAL A 237 20.35 1.31 4.60
C VAL A 237 21.60 0.66 4.01
N GLU A 238 21.50 -0.60 3.57
CA GLU A 238 22.56 -1.26 2.80
C GLU A 238 22.09 -1.68 1.41
N ASP A 239 23.03 -1.62 0.46
CA ASP A 239 22.87 -2.10 -0.91
C ASP A 239 23.13 -3.62 -0.95
N LEU A 240 22.17 -4.44 -1.38
CA LEU A 240 22.32 -5.90 -1.39
C LEU A 240 23.07 -6.43 -2.61
N SER A 241 22.75 -5.89 -3.79
CA SER A 241 23.32 -6.35 -5.05
C SER A 241 23.54 -5.23 -6.06
N ASN A 242 22.74 -4.14 -5.98
CA ASN A 242 22.81 -2.90 -6.77
C ASN A 242 22.01 -1.80 -6.04
N TYR A 243 22.13 -0.54 -6.48
CA TYR A 243 21.33 0.60 -5.97
C TYR A 243 19.80 0.40 -6.06
N ASN A 244 19.33 -0.61 -6.81
CA ASN A 244 17.91 -0.91 -7.02
C ASN A 244 17.35 -1.94 -6.02
N ASP A 245 18.18 -2.52 -5.15
CA ASP A 245 17.73 -3.48 -4.13
C ASP A 245 18.41 -3.19 -2.79
N GLN A 246 17.78 -2.32 -2.02
CA GLN A 246 18.24 -1.90 -0.71
C GLN A 246 17.41 -2.55 0.39
N ARG A 247 18.02 -2.70 1.58
CA ARG A 247 17.29 -3.09 2.79
C ARG A 247 17.67 -2.23 3.99
N TRP A 248 16.74 -2.14 4.93
CA TRP A 248 16.96 -1.53 6.23
C TRP A 248 17.98 -2.33 7.05
N ILE A 249 18.86 -1.61 7.76
CA ILE A 249 19.79 -2.20 8.75
C ILE A 249 19.21 -2.01 10.15
N TYR A 250 19.10 -3.13 10.88
CA TYR A 250 18.54 -3.20 12.23
C TYR A 250 19.58 -3.54 13.30
N SER A 251 20.82 -3.87 12.91
CA SER A 251 21.90 -4.26 13.82
C SER A 251 22.83 -3.09 14.18
N ARG A 252 23.14 -2.89 15.46
CA ARG A 252 24.11 -1.89 15.91
C ARG A 252 25.42 -2.53 16.35
N LYS A 253 26.53 -1.83 16.09
CA LYS A 253 27.85 -2.25 16.56
C LYS A 253 28.10 -1.69 17.96
N ALA A 254 28.37 -2.57 18.93
CA ALA A 254 28.89 -2.20 20.23
C ALA A 254 30.42 -2.13 20.17
N VAL A 255 30.99 -0.97 20.53
CA VAL A 255 32.44 -0.74 20.51
C VAL A 255 32.96 -0.75 21.94
N GLY A 256 33.68 -1.81 22.29
CA GLY A 256 34.24 -2.00 23.63
C GLY A 256 33.24 -2.60 24.63
N VAL A 257 33.76 -2.99 25.79
CA VAL A 257 33.02 -3.56 26.92
C VAL A 257 33.53 -2.89 28.20
N PRO A 258 32.65 -2.38 29.09
CA PRO A 258 31.19 -2.38 28.98
C PRO A 258 30.65 -1.40 27.92
N SER A 259 29.45 -1.68 27.42
CA SER A 259 28.73 -0.80 26.49
C SER A 259 27.22 -0.94 26.68
N ASP A 260 26.50 0.17 26.49
CA ASP A 260 25.05 0.20 26.49
C ASP A 260 24.56 0.47 25.05
N VAL A 261 23.65 -0.37 24.55
CA VAL A 261 23.09 -0.25 23.20
C VAL A 261 21.57 -0.19 23.30
N SER A 262 20.97 0.84 22.71
CA SER A 262 19.52 1.00 22.73
C SER A 262 18.90 0.79 21.35
N PHE A 263 17.74 0.13 21.32
CA PHE A 263 16.87 -0.06 20.18
C PHE A 263 15.47 0.47 20.49
N CYS A 264 14.83 0.98 19.47
CA CYS A 264 13.41 1.30 19.47
C CYS A 264 12.72 0.28 18.56
N VAL A 265 11.64 -0.34 19.01
CA VAL A 265 10.87 -1.33 18.25
C VAL A 265 9.40 -0.97 18.24
N ASP A 266 8.70 -1.38 17.20
CA ASP A 266 7.26 -1.19 17.05
C ASP A 266 6.68 -2.23 16.08
N PHE A 267 5.41 -2.10 15.73
CA PHE A 267 4.75 -2.91 14.73
C PHE A 267 5.06 -2.37 13.32
N PRO A 268 5.30 -3.24 12.32
CA PRO A 268 5.58 -2.79 10.97
C PRO A 268 4.36 -2.12 10.33
N GLY A 269 4.63 -1.08 9.55
CA GLY A 269 3.72 -0.50 8.57
C GLY A 269 3.87 -1.17 7.21
N TYR A 270 2.75 -1.36 6.51
CA TYR A 270 2.70 -1.90 5.14
C TYR A 270 1.87 -1.01 4.21
N LEU A 271 2.31 -0.91 2.96
CA LEU A 271 1.49 -0.37 1.87
C LEU A 271 0.71 -1.53 1.24
N GLN A 272 -0.61 -1.41 1.22
CA GLN A 272 -1.50 -2.39 0.61
C GLN A 272 -1.97 -1.87 -0.75
N PHE A 273 -1.35 -2.39 -1.80
CA PHE A 273 -1.72 -2.03 -3.17
C PHE A 273 -3.02 -2.71 -3.58
N LEU A 274 -4.01 -1.93 -4.00
CA LEU A 274 -5.27 -2.47 -4.52
C LEU A 274 -5.21 -2.79 -6.02
N ASN A 275 -4.16 -2.38 -6.72
CA ASN A 275 -3.96 -2.74 -8.12
C ASN A 275 -3.64 -4.25 -8.26
N ASN A 276 -4.41 -4.95 -9.09
CA ASN A 276 -4.18 -6.37 -9.40
C ASN A 276 -2.82 -6.62 -10.04
N THR A 277 -2.36 -5.71 -10.89
CA THR A 277 -1.06 -5.72 -11.55
C THR A 277 -0.32 -4.44 -11.21
N VAL A 278 0.93 -4.56 -10.75
CA VAL A 278 1.81 -3.43 -10.52
C VAL A 278 2.96 -3.55 -11.50
N PRO A 279 3.22 -2.54 -12.35
CA PRO A 279 4.36 -2.58 -13.27
C PRO A 279 5.67 -2.69 -12.50
N ASN A 280 6.73 -3.15 -13.16
CA ASN A 280 8.08 -3.19 -12.60
C ASN A 280 8.63 -1.77 -12.45
N ILE A 281 8.19 -1.09 -11.39
CA ILE A 281 8.58 0.26 -10.99
C ILE A 281 9.34 0.15 -9.67
N LEU A 282 10.42 0.90 -9.57
CA LEU A 282 11.15 1.11 -8.33
C LEU A 282 10.51 2.29 -7.59
N ILE A 283 10.52 2.22 -6.28
CA ILE A 283 10.15 3.33 -5.42
C ILE A 283 11.32 3.63 -4.51
N TRP A 284 11.69 4.90 -4.48
CA TRP A 284 12.62 5.45 -3.52
C TRP A 284 11.82 6.05 -2.37
N LEU A 285 12.09 5.59 -1.14
CA LEU A 285 11.41 6.00 0.08
C LEU A 285 12.42 6.72 0.98
N ASN A 286 12.23 8.02 1.17
CA ASN A 286 13.08 8.86 2.00
C ASN A 286 12.36 9.22 3.31
N PRO A 287 12.76 8.64 4.46
CA PRO A 287 12.21 9.04 5.74
C PRO A 287 12.62 10.49 6.06
N TYR A 288 11.64 11.30 6.47
CA TYR A 288 11.81 12.72 6.79
C TYR A 288 11.16 13.06 8.15
N GLY A 289 11.73 14.04 8.85
CA GLY A 289 11.24 14.55 10.15
C GLY A 289 12.28 14.43 11.28
N THR A 290 11.98 15.05 12.42
CA THR A 290 12.87 15.07 13.61
C THR A 290 13.19 13.68 14.14
N GLU A 291 12.29 12.71 13.91
CA GLU A 291 12.48 11.31 14.27
C GLU A 291 13.23 10.51 13.17
N ALA A 292 13.43 11.05 11.97
CA ALA A 292 14.28 10.41 10.96
C ALA A 292 15.77 10.79 11.15
N ASP A 293 16.06 11.82 11.95
CA ASP A 293 17.43 12.33 12.16
C ASP A 293 18.37 11.29 12.80
N GLY A 294 17.84 10.29 13.50
CA GLY A 294 18.60 9.18 14.09
C GLY A 294 19.19 8.18 13.09
N ILE A 295 18.85 8.27 11.81
CA ILE A 295 19.45 7.47 10.73
C ILE A 295 20.83 8.05 10.32
N ARG A 296 21.12 9.30 10.68
CA ARG A 296 22.42 9.88 10.42
C ARG A 296 23.40 9.36 11.47
N GLU A 297 24.30 8.46 11.06
CA GLU A 297 25.51 8.25 11.84
C GLU A 297 26.16 9.62 12.07
N PRO A 298 26.62 9.94 13.29
CA PRO A 298 27.41 11.13 13.54
C PRO A 298 28.78 10.94 12.88
N ASN A 299 28.83 11.05 11.55
CA ASN A 299 30.07 10.96 10.81
C ASN A 299 30.72 12.36 10.85
N PRO A 300 31.92 12.52 11.45
CA PRO A 300 32.59 13.81 11.56
C PRO A 300 33.24 14.31 10.26
N ALA A 301 32.94 13.73 9.10
CA ALA A 301 33.57 14.07 7.81
C ALA A 301 32.64 14.92 6.90
N PRO A 302 33.18 15.93 6.17
CA PRO A 302 32.41 16.88 5.37
C PRO A 302 31.95 16.33 4.00
N THR A 303 31.72 15.03 3.89
CA THR A 303 31.08 14.47 2.70
C THR A 303 29.59 14.85 2.71
N PRO A 304 29.02 15.29 1.57
CA PRO A 304 27.61 15.65 1.50
C PRO A 304 26.76 14.47 2.00
N PRO A 305 25.72 14.73 2.81
CA PRO A 305 24.92 13.69 3.42
C PRO A 305 24.37 12.77 2.33
N ARG A 306 24.85 11.53 2.30
CA ARG A 306 24.34 10.49 1.41
C ARG A 306 22.85 10.39 1.72
N ARG A 307 21.99 10.60 0.70
CA ARG A 307 20.53 10.51 0.86
C ARG A 307 20.21 9.15 1.47
N VAL A 308 19.69 9.10 2.70
CA VAL A 308 19.37 7.84 3.37
C VAL A 308 17.93 7.47 3.05
N GLY A 309 17.71 7.05 1.81
CA GLY A 309 16.42 6.50 1.37
C GLY A 309 16.56 5.04 0.97
N LEU A 310 15.43 4.33 1.04
CA LEU A 310 15.30 2.93 0.66
C LEU A 310 14.73 2.85 -0.76
N THR A 311 15.50 2.27 -1.68
CA THR A 311 15.05 1.94 -3.03
C THR A 311 14.64 0.47 -3.09
N THR A 312 13.38 0.21 -3.44
CA THR A 312 12.83 -1.15 -3.56
C THR A 312 11.81 -1.23 -4.71
N SER A 313 11.41 -2.43 -5.11
CA SER A 313 10.35 -2.59 -6.12
C SER A 313 8.96 -2.47 -5.49
N LEU A 314 8.00 -1.93 -6.24
CA LEU A 314 6.61 -1.91 -5.78
C LEU A 314 6.04 -3.32 -5.56
N GLU A 315 6.55 -4.32 -6.28
CA GLU A 315 6.20 -5.72 -6.09
C GLU A 315 6.55 -6.22 -4.69
N LYS A 316 7.77 -5.94 -4.20
CA LYS A 316 8.19 -6.31 -2.84
C LYS A 316 7.34 -5.64 -1.75
N LEU A 317 6.90 -4.39 -1.98
CA LEU A 317 5.99 -3.71 -1.08
C LEU A 317 4.59 -4.33 -1.10
N LYS A 318 4.06 -4.66 -2.29
CA LYS A 318 2.78 -5.35 -2.44
C LYS A 318 2.75 -6.71 -1.75
N GLU A 319 3.86 -7.46 -1.84
CA GLU A 319 4.03 -8.75 -1.17
C GLU A 319 4.27 -8.63 0.35
N LYS A 320 4.27 -7.40 0.89
CA LYS A 320 4.53 -7.10 2.31
C LYS A 320 5.88 -7.63 2.80
N ILE A 321 6.86 -7.71 1.89
CA ILE A 321 8.23 -8.13 2.19
C ILE A 321 8.98 -6.98 2.85
N VAL A 322 8.76 -5.74 2.38
CA VAL A 322 9.39 -4.55 2.94
C VAL A 322 8.53 -3.97 4.06
N GLU A 323 9.12 -3.85 5.23
CA GLU A 323 8.53 -3.25 6.41
C GLU A 323 8.89 -1.77 6.50
N LEU A 324 7.91 -0.94 6.85
CA LEU A 324 8.09 0.50 7.02
C LEU A 324 7.87 0.90 8.47
N TRP A 325 8.79 1.70 9.00
CA TRP A 325 8.70 2.23 10.35
C TRP A 325 7.51 3.19 10.44
N PRO A 326 6.50 2.92 11.29
CA PRO A 326 5.23 3.63 11.22
C PRO A 326 5.28 5.07 11.74
N HIS A 327 6.27 5.42 12.57
CA HIS A 327 6.42 6.78 13.10
C HIS A 327 7.11 7.75 12.14
N TRP A 328 7.63 7.27 11.01
CA TRP A 328 8.23 8.14 10.00
C TRP A 328 7.18 8.68 9.03
N GLN A 329 7.41 9.93 8.61
CA GLN A 329 6.86 10.44 7.36
C GLN A 329 7.81 10.08 6.24
N TYR A 330 7.30 9.46 5.18
CA TYR A 330 8.08 9.09 4.01
C TYR A 330 7.80 10.06 2.89
N GLU A 331 8.85 10.67 2.35
CA GLU A 331 8.85 11.18 0.99
C GLU A 331 9.05 10.01 0.02
N TYR A 332 8.37 10.02 -1.13
CA TYR A 332 8.54 8.97 -2.13
C TYR A 332 8.74 9.53 -3.53
N GLU A 333 9.50 8.78 -4.33
CA GLU A 333 9.71 9.02 -5.76
C GLU A 333 9.58 7.69 -6.51
N LEU A 334 8.79 7.67 -7.58
CA LEU A 334 8.66 6.51 -8.46
C LEU A 334 9.71 6.61 -9.56
N ILE A 335 10.45 5.53 -9.77
CA ILE A 335 11.62 5.47 -10.63
C ILE A 335 11.49 4.28 -11.57
N SER A 336 11.85 4.46 -12.84
CA SER A 336 11.95 3.37 -13.79
C SER A 336 13.05 2.39 -13.37
N PRO A 337 13.04 1.14 -13.87
CA PRO A 337 14.16 0.21 -13.66
C PRO A 337 15.52 0.75 -14.15
N THR A 338 15.51 1.72 -15.07
CA THR A 338 16.70 2.40 -15.60
C THR A 338 17.18 3.56 -14.72
N GLY A 339 16.48 3.89 -13.63
CA GLY A 339 16.84 4.95 -12.69
C GLY A 339 16.26 6.33 -13.02
N SER A 340 15.36 6.45 -13.99
CA SER A 340 14.76 7.73 -14.38
C SER A 340 13.44 7.98 -13.61
N PRO A 341 13.19 9.20 -13.11
CA PRO A 341 11.92 9.53 -12.44
C PRO A 341 10.72 9.32 -13.36
N LEU A 342 9.65 8.73 -12.83
CA LEU A 342 8.39 8.46 -13.54
C LEU A 342 7.32 9.48 -13.15
N ASN A 343 7.40 10.68 -13.72
CA ASN A 343 6.48 11.79 -13.40
C ASN A 343 5.02 11.54 -13.81
N SER A 344 4.75 10.55 -14.65
CA SER A 344 3.40 10.16 -15.08
C SER A 344 2.68 9.24 -14.09
N TYR A 345 3.36 8.80 -13.03
CA TYR A 345 2.80 7.92 -12.01
C TYR A 345 2.80 8.59 -10.65
N TYR A 346 1.76 8.34 -9.86
CA TYR A 346 1.69 8.76 -8.47
C TYR A 346 0.93 7.74 -7.62
N LEU A 347 1.12 7.83 -6.31
CA LEU A 347 0.39 7.01 -5.34
C LEU A 347 -0.78 7.81 -4.79
N ALA A 348 -1.96 7.20 -4.72
CA ALA A 348 -3.13 7.75 -4.05
C ALA A 348 -3.50 6.89 -2.84
N THR A 349 -4.04 7.51 -1.79
CA THR A 349 -4.57 6.80 -0.61
C THR A 349 -6.03 7.13 -0.38
N LYS A 350 -6.75 6.20 0.23
CA LYS A 350 -8.17 6.38 0.54
C LYS A 350 -8.35 7.12 1.87
N GLU A 351 -8.87 8.34 1.81
CA GLU A 351 -9.20 9.17 2.98
C GLU A 351 -10.69 9.59 2.90
N ASP A 352 -11.45 9.35 3.97
CA ASP A 352 -12.89 9.64 4.06
C ASP A 352 -13.75 9.05 2.93
N GLY A 353 -13.31 7.92 2.36
CA GLY A 353 -13.98 7.27 1.24
C GLY A 353 -13.41 7.62 -0.13
N PHE A 354 -12.67 8.73 -0.25
CA PHE A 354 -12.15 9.26 -1.51
C PHE A 354 -10.67 8.94 -1.70
N TRP A 355 -10.26 8.71 -2.96
CA TRP A 355 -8.84 8.63 -3.30
C TRP A 355 -8.25 10.04 -3.39
N GLN A 356 -7.22 10.29 -2.59
CA GLN A 356 -6.46 11.54 -2.62
C GLN A 356 -5.02 11.23 -3.00
N GLU A 357 -4.43 12.05 -3.87
CA GLU A 357 -3.01 11.96 -4.19
C GLU A 357 -2.19 12.11 -2.91
N LEU A 358 -1.29 11.16 -2.67
CA LEU A 358 -0.23 11.37 -1.71
C LEU A 358 0.71 12.40 -2.33
N GLN A 359 0.72 13.62 -1.79
CA GLN A 359 1.54 14.77 -2.20
C GLN A 359 3.06 14.50 -2.04
N GLN A 360 3.55 13.44 -2.68
CA GLN A 360 4.87 12.84 -2.56
C GLN A 360 5.27 12.49 -1.11
N LYS A 361 4.31 12.53 -0.17
CA LYS A 361 4.53 12.29 1.25
C LYS A 361 3.42 11.42 1.82
N PHE A 362 3.77 10.51 2.72
CA PHE A 362 2.79 9.77 3.51
C PHE A 362 3.31 9.44 4.91
N SER A 363 2.40 9.28 5.85
CA SER A 363 2.66 8.73 7.17
C SER A 363 1.67 7.59 7.47
N PHE A 364 2.01 6.79 8.47
CA PHE A 364 1.09 5.85 9.10
C PHE A 364 0.47 6.51 10.33
N ASN A 365 -0.74 6.08 10.69
CA ASN A 365 -1.22 6.31 12.04
C ASN A 365 -0.41 5.45 13.00
N ALA A 366 0.05 6.03 14.12
CA ALA A 366 0.82 5.31 15.11
C ALA A 366 0.08 4.01 15.51
N PRO A 367 0.73 2.84 15.43
CA PRO A 367 0.11 1.59 15.80
C PRO A 367 -0.26 1.62 17.28
N THR A 368 -1.44 1.06 17.61
CA THR A 368 -1.83 0.93 19.02
C THR A 368 -1.36 -0.38 19.63
N ASN A 369 -1.42 -1.50 18.89
CA ASN A 369 -0.94 -2.83 19.30
C ASN A 369 -0.81 -3.83 18.13
N ASN A 370 -0.86 -3.36 16.87
CA ASN A 370 -0.97 -4.22 15.70
C ASN A 370 -0.24 -3.62 14.51
N VAL A 371 0.04 -4.48 13.54
CA VAL A 371 0.48 -4.12 12.19
C VAL A 371 -0.46 -3.07 11.59
N VAL A 372 0.10 -2.04 10.95
CA VAL A 372 -0.68 -0.99 10.29
C VAL A 372 -0.57 -1.17 8.78
N THR A 373 -1.70 -1.13 8.09
CA THR A 373 -1.76 -1.15 6.63
C THR A 373 -2.32 0.17 6.13
N LYS A 374 -1.69 0.75 5.12
CA LYS A 374 -2.22 1.90 4.37
C LYS A 374 -2.62 1.43 2.98
N ASP A 375 -3.89 1.55 2.63
CA ASP A 375 -4.37 1.20 1.29
C ASP A 375 -3.89 2.25 0.28
N VAL A 376 -3.22 1.79 -0.77
CA VAL A 376 -2.63 2.63 -1.81
C VAL A 376 -3.09 2.16 -3.19
N LEU A 377 -3.32 3.11 -4.08
CA LEU A 377 -3.53 2.88 -5.50
C LEU A 377 -2.41 3.55 -6.31
N LEU A 378 -1.82 2.81 -7.23
CA LEU A 378 -0.93 3.38 -8.25
C LEU A 378 -1.79 3.92 -9.38
N HIS A 379 -1.73 5.23 -9.60
CA HIS A 379 -2.39 5.91 -10.71
C HIS A 379 -1.36 6.28 -11.79
N MET A 380 -1.84 6.34 -13.03
CA MET A 380 -1.16 6.92 -14.18
C MET A 380 -2.00 8.12 -14.63
N GLY A 381 -1.39 9.31 -14.73
CA GLY A 381 -2.10 10.53 -15.13
C GLY A 381 -1.49 11.80 -14.56
N PHE A 382 -2.14 12.94 -14.82
CA PHE A 382 -1.68 14.24 -14.33
C PHE A 382 -1.90 14.39 -12.81
N LYS A 383 -0.99 15.15 -12.18
CA LYS A 383 -0.83 15.37 -10.73
C LYS A 383 -1.96 16.21 -10.06
N TYR A 384 -3.10 16.38 -10.73
CA TYR A 384 -4.20 17.20 -10.21
C TYR A 384 -5.53 16.65 -10.72
N VAL A 385 -6.31 16.08 -9.80
CA VAL A 385 -7.71 15.69 -10.03
C VAL A 385 -8.51 16.36 -8.93
N ASP A 386 -9.35 17.33 -9.30
CA ASP A 386 -10.14 18.12 -8.36
C ASP A 386 -11.15 17.24 -7.56
N LYS A 387 -11.49 17.64 -6.32
CA LYS A 387 -12.46 16.95 -5.43
C LYS A 387 -13.82 16.70 -6.11
N SER A 388 -14.25 17.63 -6.94
CA SER A 388 -15.48 17.54 -7.73
C SER A 388 -15.43 16.36 -8.72
N VAL A 389 -14.28 16.11 -9.37
CA VAL A 389 -14.06 15.00 -10.31
C VAL A 389 -14.06 13.65 -9.59
N SER A 390 -13.46 13.58 -8.40
CA SER A 390 -13.45 12.37 -7.57
C SER A 390 -14.87 11.92 -7.18
N SER A 391 -15.74 12.87 -6.79
CA SER A 391 -17.15 12.59 -6.46
C SER A 391 -17.99 12.12 -7.67
N LEU A 392 -17.60 12.51 -8.88
CA LEU A 392 -18.29 12.18 -10.12
C LEU A 392 -17.92 10.77 -10.63
N ILE A 393 -16.66 10.35 -10.47
CA ILE A 393 -16.18 8.99 -10.75
C ILE A 393 -16.89 7.97 -9.83
N GLU A 394 -17.09 8.29 -8.55
CA GLU A 394 -17.73 7.40 -7.57
C GLU A 394 -19.24 7.22 -7.77
N SER A 395 -19.90 8.21 -8.37
CA SER A 395 -21.34 8.15 -8.62
C SER A 395 -21.73 7.27 -9.82
N GLU A 396 -20.76 6.64 -10.50
CA GLU A 396 -20.87 6.00 -11.82
C GLU A 396 -21.47 6.92 -12.90
N LYS A 397 -21.60 8.22 -12.64
CA LYS A 397 -22.11 9.21 -13.60
C LYS A 397 -21.06 9.63 -14.61
N VAL A 398 -19.78 9.42 -14.32
CA VAL A 398 -18.67 9.56 -15.25
C VAL A 398 -18.20 8.17 -15.67
N LYS A 399 -18.44 7.81 -16.93
CA LYS A 399 -17.87 6.60 -17.53
C LYS A 399 -16.43 6.91 -17.93
N ARG A 400 -15.55 5.90 -17.95
CA ARG A 400 -14.13 6.00 -18.32
C ARG A 400 -13.94 6.77 -19.65
N GLY A 401 -13.68 8.08 -19.58
CA GLY A 401 -13.57 8.97 -20.73
C GLY A 401 -13.72 10.46 -20.42
N ASP A 402 -14.45 10.86 -19.38
CA ASP A 402 -14.75 12.29 -19.20
C ASP A 402 -13.62 13.03 -18.45
N ILE A 403 -13.08 14.08 -19.08
CA ILE A 403 -12.16 15.05 -18.46
C ILE A 403 -12.98 16.26 -18.04
N ILE A 404 -12.90 16.62 -16.76
CA ILE A 404 -13.56 17.79 -16.20
C ILE A 404 -12.46 18.73 -15.72
N ILE A 405 -12.43 19.95 -16.26
CA ILE A 405 -11.56 21.03 -15.79
C ILE A 405 -12.46 22.05 -15.08
N ILE A 406 -12.09 22.43 -13.86
CA ILE A 406 -12.74 23.52 -13.11
C ILE A 406 -11.67 24.59 -12.89
N GLU A 407 -12.00 25.83 -13.25
CA GLU A 407 -11.23 27.01 -12.86
C GLU A 407 -11.94 27.69 -11.68
N GLU A 408 -11.21 27.95 -10.59
CA GLU A 408 -11.68 28.85 -9.52
C GLU A 408 -11.36 30.29 -9.91
N ASP A 409 -12.33 31.20 -9.73
CA ASP A 409 -12.01 32.63 -9.74
C ASP A 409 -11.31 33.03 -8.42
N ASP A 410 -10.60 34.16 -8.44
CA ASP A 410 -9.83 34.70 -7.29
C ASP A 410 -10.69 34.95 -6.02
N ALA A 411 -12.01 34.76 -6.07
CA ALA A 411 -12.96 34.95 -4.97
C ALA A 411 -13.50 33.63 -4.37
N GLY A 412 -13.12 32.45 -4.89
CA GLY A 412 -13.46 31.15 -4.31
C GLY A 412 -14.95 30.77 -4.39
N ASN A 413 -15.65 31.25 -5.43
CA ASN A 413 -17.01 30.78 -5.74
C ASN A 413 -16.96 29.71 -6.85
N GLU A 414 -17.84 28.71 -6.79
CA GLU A 414 -18.00 27.72 -7.87
C GLU A 414 -18.40 28.41 -9.18
N VAL A 415 -17.63 28.14 -10.25
CA VAL A 415 -17.88 28.62 -11.62
C VAL A 415 -18.38 27.46 -12.52
N GLU A 416 -19.09 27.88 -13.57
CA GLU A 416 -19.83 27.11 -14.59
C GLU A 416 -19.17 25.81 -15.08
N ARG A 417 -20.04 24.82 -15.34
CA ARG A 417 -19.66 23.58 -16.04
C ARG A 417 -19.43 23.87 -17.51
N HIS A 418 -18.24 23.55 -18.00
CA HIS A 418 -17.98 23.36 -19.42
C HIS A 418 -17.75 21.87 -19.69
N GLU A 419 -18.68 21.25 -20.41
CA GLU A 419 -18.44 19.98 -21.08
C GLU A 419 -17.65 20.31 -22.36
N LEU A 420 -16.34 20.11 -22.35
CA LEU A 420 -15.57 20.22 -23.58
C LEU A 420 -15.86 18.98 -24.45
N PRO A 421 -16.22 19.15 -25.73
CA PRO A 421 -16.30 18.04 -26.64
C PRO A 421 -14.88 17.49 -26.86
N TYR A 422 -14.60 16.32 -26.29
CA TYR A 422 -13.38 15.59 -26.62
C TYR A 422 -13.70 14.55 -27.71
N ILE A 423 -12.73 14.30 -28.58
CA ILE A 423 -12.82 13.23 -29.56
C ILE A 423 -12.01 12.05 -29.01
N LYS A 424 -12.72 10.98 -28.66
CA LYS A 424 -12.09 9.69 -28.34
C LYS A 424 -12.09 8.82 -29.59
N MET A 425 -10.91 8.60 -30.16
CA MET A 425 -10.73 7.67 -31.25
C MET A 425 -10.21 6.34 -30.72
N GLU A 426 -11.00 5.29 -30.91
CA GLU A 426 -10.57 3.92 -30.67
C GLU A 426 -10.21 3.29 -32.01
N LEU A 427 -8.93 3.05 -32.22
CA LEU A 427 -8.41 2.36 -33.39
C LEU A 427 -8.12 0.91 -32.99
N SER A 428 -8.89 -0.01 -33.56
CA SER A 428 -8.72 -1.45 -33.37
C SER A 428 -8.17 -2.06 -34.65
N PHE A 429 -7.06 -2.77 -34.53
CA PHE A 429 -6.38 -3.41 -35.65
C PHE A 429 -6.63 -4.91 -35.60
N THR A 430 -6.93 -5.50 -36.76
CA THR A 430 -7.21 -6.94 -36.88
C THR A 430 -5.94 -7.78 -36.88
N ASP A 431 -4.80 -7.18 -37.23
CA ASP A 431 -3.45 -7.74 -37.11
C ASP A 431 -2.57 -6.84 -36.23
N ALA A 432 -1.53 -7.40 -35.62
CA ALA A 432 -0.60 -6.65 -34.79
C ALA A 432 0.17 -5.64 -35.67
N LEU A 433 0.19 -4.38 -35.25
CA LEU A 433 0.99 -3.33 -35.89
C LEU A 433 2.49 -3.68 -35.78
N SER A 434 3.24 -3.52 -36.87
CA SER A 434 4.69 -3.65 -36.81
C SER A 434 5.28 -2.48 -36.00
N THR A 435 6.36 -2.72 -35.27
CA THR A 435 7.05 -1.66 -34.52
C THR A 435 7.65 -0.58 -35.42
N THR A 436 7.68 -0.80 -36.74
CA THR A 436 8.16 0.15 -37.76
C THR A 436 7.05 0.97 -38.41
N ASP A 437 5.78 0.70 -38.08
CA ASP A 437 4.67 1.41 -38.69
C ASP A 437 4.49 2.79 -38.04
N SER A 438 4.10 3.81 -38.81
CA SER A 438 3.68 5.11 -38.28
C SER A 438 2.21 5.36 -38.61
N ILE A 439 1.49 5.96 -37.66
CA ILE A 439 0.09 6.34 -37.84
C ILE A 439 0.05 7.87 -37.98
N ARG A 440 -0.44 8.34 -39.13
CA ARG A 440 -0.61 9.77 -39.42
C ARG A 440 -2.08 10.17 -39.33
N LEU A 441 -2.37 11.20 -38.56
CA LEU A 441 -3.68 11.81 -38.42
C LEU A 441 -3.59 13.27 -38.87
N GLN A 442 -4.43 13.70 -39.81
CA GLN A 442 -4.46 15.07 -40.31
C GLN A 442 -5.83 15.68 -40.03
N PHE A 443 -5.84 16.87 -39.43
CA PHE A 443 -7.04 17.66 -39.17
C PHE A 443 -6.90 18.97 -39.94
N SER A 444 -7.88 19.32 -40.80
CA SER A 444 -7.90 20.60 -41.52
C SER A 444 -9.21 21.34 -41.25
N ASP A 445 -9.12 22.66 -41.15
CA ASP A 445 -10.27 23.56 -41.34
C ASP A 445 -10.32 23.98 -42.83
N GLU A 446 -11.38 24.63 -43.27
CA GLU A 446 -11.83 24.61 -44.65
C GLU A 446 -11.04 25.48 -45.66
N GLU A 447 -11.03 25.04 -46.92
CA GLU A 447 -10.47 25.65 -48.14
C GLU A 447 -8.96 25.91 -48.23
N GLY A 448 -8.17 25.62 -47.19
CA GLY A 448 -6.69 25.60 -47.26
C GLY A 448 -6.11 24.28 -46.78
N LEU A 449 -5.07 23.76 -47.45
CA LEU A 449 -4.26 22.60 -46.98
C LEU A 449 -3.48 22.87 -45.68
N GLU A 450 -3.83 23.90 -44.91
CA GLU A 450 -3.17 24.30 -43.69
C GLU A 450 -3.85 23.61 -42.49
N GLY A 451 -3.38 22.40 -42.18
CA GLY A 451 -3.84 21.61 -41.04
C GLY A 451 -2.66 21.06 -40.25
N ASN A 452 -2.85 20.79 -38.95
CA ASN A 452 -1.83 20.12 -38.16
C ASN A 452 -1.80 18.63 -38.52
N VAL A 453 -0.62 18.11 -38.89
CA VAL A 453 -0.39 16.69 -39.12
C VAL A 453 0.28 16.10 -37.89
N TRP A 454 -0.32 15.06 -37.36
CA TRP A 454 0.15 14.33 -36.19
C TRP A 454 0.71 13.00 -36.66
N GLU A 455 1.98 12.75 -36.40
CA GLU A 455 2.61 11.46 -36.66
C GLU A 455 2.98 10.79 -35.34
N TYR A 456 2.41 9.63 -35.08
CA TYR A 456 2.77 8.78 -33.95
C TYR A 456 3.67 7.64 -34.43
N ASN A 457 4.87 7.59 -33.88
CA ASN A 457 5.83 6.54 -34.17
C ASN A 457 5.74 5.44 -33.09
N LEU A 458 5.47 4.21 -33.54
CA LEU A 458 5.30 3.05 -32.67
C LEU A 458 6.63 2.52 -32.11
N GLU A 459 7.77 2.86 -32.72
CA GLU A 459 9.08 2.34 -32.30
C GLU A 459 9.58 2.96 -30.99
N ASP A 460 9.40 4.26 -30.85
CA ASP A 460 9.96 5.11 -29.80
C ASP A 460 8.88 5.81 -28.95
N ASN A 461 7.60 5.53 -29.23
CA ASN A 461 6.45 5.97 -28.44
C ASN A 461 6.35 7.51 -28.34
N GLN A 462 6.77 8.21 -29.40
CA GLN A 462 6.74 9.68 -29.49
C GLN A 462 5.73 10.15 -30.54
N VAL A 463 5.08 11.29 -30.24
CA VAL A 463 4.23 12.01 -31.20
C VAL A 463 5.00 13.21 -31.71
N THR A 464 5.03 13.36 -33.04
CA THR A 464 5.57 14.56 -33.70
C THR A 464 4.41 15.33 -34.32
N ILE A 465 4.33 16.63 -34.03
CA ILE A 465 3.28 17.52 -34.56
C ILE A 465 3.93 18.42 -35.62
N PHE A 466 3.40 18.39 -36.83
CA PHE A 466 3.79 19.27 -37.93
C PHE A 466 2.68 20.29 -38.18
N ARG A 467 3.01 21.57 -38.25
CA ARG A 467 2.10 22.63 -38.69
C ARG A 467 2.34 22.86 -40.19
N ASN A 468 1.32 22.66 -41.01
CA ASN A 468 1.42 22.86 -42.45
C ASN A 468 1.22 24.35 -42.75
N GLU A 469 2.28 25.08 -43.10
CA GLU A 469 2.15 26.34 -43.86
C GLU A 469 2.23 25.97 -45.35
N SER A 470 1.54 26.71 -46.22
CA SER A 470 1.29 26.40 -47.64
C SER A 470 2.40 25.60 -48.37
N LEU A 471 2.01 24.65 -49.23
CA LEU A 471 2.92 23.79 -50.00
C LEU A 471 4.01 24.55 -50.79
N ALA A 472 3.80 25.83 -51.10
CA ALA A 472 4.76 26.70 -51.79
C ALA A 472 5.92 27.18 -50.90
N ASP A 473 5.75 27.20 -49.57
CA ASP A 473 6.79 27.59 -48.61
C ASP A 473 7.70 26.41 -48.24
N LEU A 474 7.19 25.17 -48.36
CA LEU A 474 7.92 23.93 -48.09
C LEU A 474 8.94 23.55 -49.19
N GLU A 475 8.75 23.99 -50.44
CA GLU A 475 9.66 23.64 -51.54
C GLU A 475 11.02 24.36 -51.52
N ASN A 476 11.24 25.34 -50.62
CA ASN A 476 12.48 26.13 -50.58
C ASN A 476 13.37 25.93 -49.33
N TRP A 477 13.02 25.04 -48.39
CA TRP A 477 13.66 25.02 -47.07
C TRP A 477 14.42 23.70 -46.82
N ASP A 478 15.69 23.67 -47.22
CA ASP A 478 16.60 22.52 -47.06
C ASP A 478 17.23 22.37 -45.65
N ASP A 479 16.81 23.14 -44.64
CA ASP A 479 17.46 23.12 -43.31
C ASP A 479 16.52 22.75 -42.15
N LEU A 480 16.51 21.45 -41.84
CA LEU A 480 15.83 20.84 -40.68
C LEU A 480 16.26 21.45 -39.33
N GLY A 481 17.46 22.04 -39.24
CA GLY A 481 17.97 22.66 -38.02
C GLY A 481 17.26 23.97 -37.66
N TYR A 482 16.82 24.71 -38.68
CA TYR A 482 16.09 25.97 -38.49
C TYR A 482 14.66 25.74 -37.99
N ILE A 483 13.99 24.70 -38.53
CA ILE A 483 12.62 24.31 -38.16
C ILE A 483 12.54 23.93 -36.67
N LYS A 484 13.50 23.16 -36.16
CA LYS A 484 13.50 22.67 -34.78
C LYS A 484 13.62 23.82 -33.76
N ASN A 485 14.43 24.84 -34.05
CA ASN A 485 14.62 25.97 -33.13
C ASN A 485 13.53 27.05 -33.25
N HIS A 486 12.89 27.20 -34.41
CA HIS A 486 11.85 28.22 -34.59
C HIS A 486 10.49 27.77 -34.05
N TYR A 487 10.16 26.47 -34.11
CA TYR A 487 8.89 25.95 -33.61
C TYR A 487 8.85 25.67 -32.10
N ILE A 488 9.97 25.25 -31.48
CA ILE A 488 10.04 25.08 -30.01
C ILE A 488 9.79 26.41 -29.29
N ASN A 489 10.31 27.52 -29.82
CA ASN A 489 10.14 28.84 -29.20
C ASN A 489 8.75 29.46 -29.41
N ARG A 490 7.96 28.98 -30.40
CA ARG A 490 6.60 29.51 -30.65
C ARG A 490 5.55 28.86 -29.73
N GLN A 491 5.74 27.60 -29.31
CA GLN A 491 4.82 26.93 -28.36
C GLN A 491 4.79 27.58 -26.96
N GLU A 492 5.81 28.34 -26.56
CA GLU A 492 5.79 29.05 -25.27
C GLU A 492 4.96 30.36 -25.31
N SER A 493 4.44 30.80 -26.47
CA SER A 493 3.80 32.12 -26.61
C SER A 493 2.42 32.15 -27.30
N ASP A 494 1.87 30.99 -27.71
CA ASP A 494 0.54 30.87 -28.31
C ASP A 494 -0.39 30.12 -27.35
N PRO A 495 -1.52 30.70 -26.87
CA PRO A 495 -2.39 30.09 -25.86
C PRO A 495 -3.19 28.87 -26.35
N ARG A 496 -3.06 28.47 -27.62
CA ARG A 496 -3.74 27.29 -28.18
C ARG A 496 -3.05 25.99 -27.76
N ARG A 497 -3.59 25.30 -26.75
CA ARG A 497 -3.12 23.97 -26.34
C ARG A 497 -4.06 22.87 -26.85
N VAL A 498 -3.55 22.05 -27.76
CA VAL A 498 -4.17 20.75 -28.09
C VAL A 498 -3.41 19.69 -27.31
N ASP A 499 -4.08 19.04 -26.36
CA ASP A 499 -3.49 18.00 -25.50
C ASP A 499 -3.98 16.61 -25.90
N TYR A 500 -3.21 15.57 -25.58
CA TYR A 500 -3.57 14.21 -25.93
C TYR A 500 -3.10 13.15 -24.91
N SER A 501 -3.81 12.02 -24.86
CA SER A 501 -3.38 10.81 -24.14
C SER A 501 -3.50 9.59 -25.04
N ILE A 502 -2.51 8.70 -24.92
CA ILE A 502 -2.44 7.47 -25.71
C ILE A 502 -2.37 6.28 -24.77
N GLU A 503 -3.36 5.40 -24.84
CA GLU A 503 -3.33 4.08 -24.18
C GLU A 503 -3.22 3.01 -25.25
N GLY A 504 -2.12 2.24 -25.21
CA GLY A 504 -1.82 1.21 -26.20
C GLY A 504 -1.70 -0.19 -25.59
N ASN A 505 -2.18 -1.20 -26.32
CA ASN A 505 -1.69 -2.56 -26.25
C ASN A 505 -1.47 -3.11 -27.67
N HIS A 506 -0.96 -4.34 -27.79
CA HIS A 506 -0.58 -4.95 -29.08
C HIS A 506 -1.65 -4.87 -30.19
N ASN A 507 -2.94 -4.77 -29.86
CA ASN A 507 -4.03 -4.79 -30.85
C ASN A 507 -4.99 -3.59 -30.71
N LYS A 508 -4.71 -2.64 -29.80
CA LYS A 508 -5.63 -1.55 -29.49
C LYS A 508 -4.87 -0.27 -29.18
N LEU A 509 -5.21 0.79 -29.90
CA LEU A 509 -4.72 2.14 -29.65
C LEU A 509 -5.90 3.06 -29.34
N ILE A 510 -5.90 3.64 -28.15
CA ILE A 510 -6.87 4.67 -27.76
C ILE A 510 -6.13 6.00 -27.78
N ILE A 511 -6.57 6.90 -28.65
CA ILE A 511 -6.07 8.27 -28.70
C ILE A 511 -7.21 9.19 -28.22
N THR A 512 -6.94 9.94 -27.16
CA THR A 512 -7.85 10.96 -26.66
C THR A 512 -7.23 12.31 -26.99
N ILE A 513 -7.93 13.14 -27.74
CA ILE A 513 -7.47 14.50 -28.10
C ILE A 513 -8.43 15.50 -27.43
N LEU A 514 -7.85 16.45 -26.71
CA LEU A 514 -8.56 17.55 -26.05
C LEU A 514 -8.25 18.85 -26.82
N ASP A 515 -9.28 19.43 -27.42
CA ASP A 515 -9.21 20.76 -28.05
C ASP A 515 -9.97 21.77 -27.18
N THR A 516 -9.28 22.80 -26.71
CA THR A 516 -9.78 23.72 -25.68
C THR A 516 -10.56 24.92 -26.24
N GLU A 517 -10.64 25.13 -27.57
CA GLU A 517 -11.36 26.26 -28.18
C GLU A 517 -12.54 25.85 -29.09
N PHE A 518 -13.22 24.73 -28.81
CA PHE A 518 -14.45 24.40 -29.55
C PHE A 518 -15.60 25.38 -29.17
N ASN A 519 -15.67 26.51 -29.87
CA ASN A 519 -16.66 27.55 -29.63
C ASN A 519 -17.96 27.24 -30.36
N THR A 520 -19.01 26.83 -29.64
CA THR A 520 -20.31 26.46 -30.21
C THR A 520 -21.16 27.65 -30.67
N SER A 521 -20.68 28.89 -30.57
CA SER A 521 -21.51 30.10 -30.77
C SER A 521 -21.54 30.66 -32.22
N ASP A 522 -20.69 30.20 -33.14
CA ASP A 522 -20.70 30.62 -34.55
C ASP A 522 -21.27 29.52 -35.47
N SER A 523 -22.57 29.23 -35.32
CA SER A 523 -23.28 28.18 -36.07
C SER A 523 -23.67 28.55 -37.51
N ASN A 524 -22.93 29.44 -38.19
CA ASN A 524 -23.26 29.87 -39.57
C ASN A 524 -22.11 29.70 -40.59
N GLY A 525 -21.01 29.03 -40.23
CA GLY A 525 -20.04 28.56 -41.22
C GLY A 525 -20.60 27.35 -41.98
N PHE A 526 -21.00 27.54 -43.24
CA PHE A 526 -21.28 26.42 -44.14
C PHE A 526 -19.97 25.83 -44.61
N TYR A 527 -19.80 24.52 -44.40
CA TYR A 527 -18.72 23.75 -45.01
C TYR A 527 -19.11 23.34 -46.44
N SER A 528 -18.36 23.76 -47.48
CA SER A 528 -18.60 23.40 -48.89
C SER A 528 -17.36 22.86 -49.61
N PHE A 529 -17.55 21.83 -50.44
CA PHE A 529 -16.50 21.00 -51.05
C PHE A 529 -15.99 21.52 -52.40
N ILE A 530 -14.69 21.33 -52.67
CA ILE A 530 -14.14 21.11 -54.03
C ILE A 530 -13.27 19.85 -54.02
N ASN A 531 -13.42 19.05 -55.08
CA ASN A 531 -12.80 17.75 -55.32
C ASN A 531 -11.63 17.89 -56.30
N GLU A 532 -10.41 17.54 -55.89
CA GLU A 532 -9.34 17.17 -56.82
C GLU A 532 -8.50 16.01 -56.25
N ILE A 533 -8.20 15.05 -57.13
CA ILE A 533 -7.57 13.77 -56.81
C ILE A 533 -6.06 13.95 -56.84
N SER A 534 -5.37 13.83 -55.70
CA SER A 534 -3.97 13.39 -55.68
C SER A 534 -3.61 12.61 -54.39
N SER A 535 -3.30 11.33 -54.61
CA SER A 535 -2.55 10.32 -53.83
C SER A 535 -2.44 10.32 -52.29
N ASN A 536 -2.67 9.11 -51.72
CA ASN A 536 -2.14 8.54 -50.48
C ASN A 536 -2.63 9.04 -49.11
N GLN A 537 -3.90 9.41 -48.97
CA GLN A 537 -4.47 9.76 -47.66
C GLN A 537 -5.80 9.05 -47.41
N LEU A 538 -5.98 8.54 -46.18
CA LEU A 538 -7.28 8.11 -45.66
C LEU A 538 -7.98 9.34 -45.09
N TYR A 539 -9.00 9.84 -45.78
CA TYR A 539 -9.82 10.94 -45.29
C TYR A 539 -10.94 10.40 -44.40
N ILE A 540 -10.94 10.78 -43.13
CA ILE A 540 -12.06 10.52 -42.22
C ILE A 540 -12.87 11.80 -42.13
N ASN A 541 -14.08 11.78 -42.68
CA ASN A 541 -14.97 12.92 -42.74
C ASN A 541 -15.95 12.87 -41.56
N ILE A 542 -16.04 13.95 -40.77
CA ILE A 542 -16.95 14.04 -39.63
C ILE A 542 -17.84 15.27 -39.86
N PRO A 543 -19.14 15.09 -40.20
CA PRO A 543 -20.04 16.22 -40.35
C PRO A 543 -20.38 16.85 -39.00
N ASN A 544 -20.70 18.15 -39.01
CA ASN A 544 -21.20 18.88 -37.85
C ASN A 544 -22.44 18.16 -37.26
N PRO A 545 -22.40 17.73 -35.98
CA PRO A 545 -23.46 16.94 -35.36
C PRO A 545 -24.78 17.70 -35.11
N GLU A 546 -24.79 19.03 -35.25
CA GLU A 546 -26.00 19.86 -35.05
C GLU A 546 -26.74 20.20 -36.37
N SER A 547 -26.26 19.69 -37.50
CA SER A 547 -26.93 19.89 -38.80
C SER A 547 -28.17 18.99 -38.95
N ASP A 548 -29.30 19.58 -39.35
CA ASP A 548 -30.54 18.86 -39.72
C ASP A 548 -30.35 17.80 -40.83
N ASP A 549 -29.23 17.85 -41.57
CA ASP A 549 -28.89 16.85 -42.58
C ASP A 549 -28.23 15.58 -42.01
N PHE A 550 -27.73 15.62 -40.77
CA PHE A 550 -27.15 14.44 -40.10
C PHE A 550 -28.21 13.35 -39.92
N ASP A 551 -29.41 13.73 -39.46
CA ASP A 551 -30.51 12.81 -39.20
C ASP A 551 -31.13 12.26 -40.51
N LYS A 552 -31.02 12.98 -41.63
CA LYS A 552 -31.41 12.48 -42.97
C LYS A 552 -30.38 11.52 -43.55
N THR A 553 -29.09 11.78 -43.33
CA THR A 553 -27.99 10.97 -43.87
C THR A 553 -27.92 9.61 -43.17
N VAL A 554 -28.09 9.60 -41.85
CA VAL A 554 -28.10 8.37 -41.02
C VAL A 554 -29.34 7.49 -41.28
N LYS A 555 -30.48 8.09 -41.66
CA LYS A 555 -31.73 7.35 -41.97
C LYS A 555 -31.81 6.81 -43.41
N SER A 556 -30.85 7.11 -44.28
CA SER A 556 -30.84 6.55 -45.63
C SER A 556 -30.34 5.10 -45.61
N SER A 557 -31.15 4.15 -46.08
CA SER A 557 -30.93 2.70 -45.97
C SER A 557 -29.94 2.12 -47.00
N PHE A 558 -29.01 2.92 -47.52
CA PHE A 558 -27.94 2.44 -48.39
C PHE A 558 -26.60 2.77 -47.72
N GLY A 559 -25.91 1.73 -47.23
CA GLY A 559 -24.54 1.86 -46.75
C GLY A 559 -23.66 2.48 -47.83
N VAL A 560 -22.95 3.55 -47.48
CA VAL A 560 -21.95 4.15 -48.34
C VAL A 560 -20.74 3.22 -48.36
N PRO A 561 -20.32 2.67 -49.52
CA PRO A 561 -19.11 1.86 -49.58
C PRO A 561 -17.88 2.77 -49.47
N LEU A 562 -17.00 2.50 -48.51
CA LEU A 562 -15.64 3.06 -48.48
C LEU A 562 -14.76 2.21 -49.41
N TRP A 563 -14.15 2.83 -50.42
CA TRP A 563 -13.29 2.17 -51.41
C TRP A 563 -11.80 2.38 -51.10
N GLY A 564 -11.02 1.30 -51.18
CA GLY A 564 -9.60 1.23 -51.57
C GLY A 564 -8.52 1.66 -50.56
N TYR A 565 -7.49 0.82 -50.36
CA TYR A 565 -6.16 1.22 -49.87
C TYR A 565 -5.10 0.87 -50.92
N THR A 566 -4.01 1.63 -50.96
CA THR A 566 -2.85 1.44 -51.85
C THR A 566 -1.66 0.90 -51.07
N LEU A 567 -0.89 -0.01 -51.67
CA LEU A 567 0.40 -0.44 -51.12
C LEU A 567 1.45 0.66 -51.30
N SER A 568 2.57 0.54 -50.58
CA SER A 568 3.65 1.53 -50.54
C SER A 568 4.32 1.84 -51.88
N ASP A 569 3.99 1.12 -52.95
CA ASP A 569 4.46 1.36 -54.32
C ASP A 569 3.43 2.07 -55.24
N GLY A 570 2.23 2.38 -54.73
CA GLY A 570 1.20 3.13 -55.46
C GLY A 570 0.29 2.29 -56.37
N THR A 571 0.33 0.95 -56.31
CA THR A 571 -0.61 0.09 -57.05
C THR A 571 -1.88 -0.26 -56.26
N ILE A 572 -3.05 -0.23 -56.92
CA ILE A 572 -4.35 -0.63 -56.35
C ILE A 572 -4.60 -2.11 -56.70
N ASP A 573 -4.51 -3.00 -55.70
CA ASP A 573 -4.90 -4.42 -55.83
C ASP A 573 -6.35 -4.61 -55.34
N VAL A 574 -7.23 -5.08 -56.23
CA VAL A 574 -8.65 -5.35 -55.91
C VAL A 574 -8.91 -6.85 -55.72
N SER A 575 -7.88 -7.70 -55.66
CA SER A 575 -8.05 -9.16 -55.79
C SER A 575 -7.81 -10.01 -54.54
N ASN A 576 -7.52 -9.42 -53.37
CA ASN A 576 -7.49 -10.16 -52.10
C ASN A 576 -8.13 -9.40 -50.93
N SER A 577 -9.45 -9.51 -50.85
CA SER A 577 -10.28 -8.98 -49.77
C SER A 577 -10.17 -9.83 -48.49
N LYS A 578 -9.27 -9.49 -47.57
CA LYS A 578 -9.30 -9.97 -46.18
C LYS A 578 -8.80 -8.95 -45.16
N SER A 579 -9.27 -7.71 -45.24
CA SER A 579 -9.07 -6.75 -44.15
C SER A 579 -10.32 -5.88 -44.05
N TYR A 580 -11.15 -6.11 -43.03
CA TYR A 580 -12.27 -5.24 -42.69
C TYR A 580 -11.93 -4.53 -41.38
N GLY A 581 -11.74 -3.21 -41.44
CA GLY A 581 -11.77 -2.35 -40.27
C GLY A 581 -13.19 -1.81 -40.09
N PHE A 582 -13.71 -1.88 -38.87
CA PHE A 582 -14.97 -1.21 -38.51
C PHE A 582 -14.64 0.03 -37.71
N LEU A 583 -14.97 1.20 -38.25
CA LEU A 583 -15.01 2.43 -37.47
C LEU A 583 -16.35 2.47 -36.72
N MET A 584 -16.33 2.24 -35.41
CA MET A 584 -17.48 2.47 -34.56
C MET A 584 -17.33 3.82 -33.88
N ILE A 585 -18.09 4.82 -34.35
CA ILE A 585 -18.25 6.08 -33.64
C ILE A 585 -19.44 5.89 -32.68
N LYS A 586 -19.17 5.86 -31.38
CA LYS A 586 -20.20 5.71 -30.36
C LYS A 586 -20.46 7.07 -29.72
N GLU A 587 -21.55 7.74 -30.11
CA GLU A 587 -22.09 8.87 -29.35
C GLU A 587 -22.76 8.31 -28.08
N SER A 588 -22.46 8.86 -26.91
CA SER A 588 -23.18 8.52 -25.66
C SER A 588 -24.16 9.63 -25.31
N LYS A 589 -25.38 9.54 -25.82
CA LYS A 589 -26.55 10.23 -25.25
C LYS A 589 -27.50 9.18 -24.67
N GLU A 590 -27.39 8.92 -23.37
CA GLU A 590 -28.40 8.16 -22.61
C GLU A 590 -29.21 9.16 -21.78
N ILE A 591 -30.45 9.45 -22.20
CA ILE A 591 -31.44 10.20 -21.40
C ILE A 591 -32.52 9.21 -20.98
N ASP A 592 -32.50 8.78 -19.72
CA ASP A 592 -33.57 7.96 -19.14
C ASP A 592 -34.70 8.86 -18.59
N ILE A 593 -35.87 8.82 -19.26
CA ILE A 593 -37.10 9.46 -18.79
C ILE A 593 -37.91 8.47 -17.96
N VAL A 594 -37.89 8.59 -16.63
CA VAL A 594 -38.78 7.85 -15.73
C VAL A 594 -40.13 8.59 -15.62
N LYS A 595 -41.16 8.14 -16.33
CA LYS A 595 -42.57 8.52 -16.09
C LYS A 595 -43.17 7.63 -15.00
N LYS A 596 -43.56 8.23 -13.87
CA LYS A 596 -44.32 7.60 -12.79
C LYS A 596 -45.82 7.76 -13.07
N TYR A 597 -46.53 6.65 -13.28
CA TYR A 597 -47.99 6.57 -13.17
C TYR A 597 -48.33 5.71 -11.93
N GLN A 598 -49.22 6.19 -11.07
CA GLN A 598 -49.95 5.34 -10.11
C GLN A 598 -51.46 5.63 -10.24
N PRO A 599 -52.32 4.62 -10.08
CA PRO A 599 -53.76 4.82 -9.91
C PRO A 599 -54.12 5.37 -8.53
#